data_AF-A0A448WKG1-F1
#
_entry.id   AF-A0A448WKG1-F1
#
_cell.length_a   1.000
_cell.length_b   1.000
_cell.length_c   1.000
_cell.angle_alpha   90.00
_cell.angle_beta   90.00
_cell.angle_gamma   90.00
#
_symmetry.space_group_name_H-M   'P 1'
#
loop_
_entity.id
_entity.type
_entity.pdbx_description
1 polymer ?
#
loop_
_entity_poly.entity_id
_entity_poly.type
_entity_poly.pdbx_seq_one_letter_code
_entity_poly.pdbx_strand_id
1 'polypeptide(L)'
;MLGCALLREDKEAFAIVRVSSDEVRDLDFANDATRVLSSMAHKIEHGELTHAHKKSLVSLLGEIIFFLIDVPNTADDPLQYDVGSDLPSRARQKLLREQEIIDQVGQDYAF
;
A
#
# COMPACT_ATOMS: atom_id res chain seq x y z
N MET A 1 4.60 -16.71 -21.27
CA MET A 1 5.08 -18.06 -21.64
C MET A 1 6.59 -18.06 -21.47
N LEU A 2 7.11 -18.74 -20.46
CA LEU A 2 8.56 -18.87 -20.25
C LEU A 2 9.08 -19.81 -21.34
N GLY A 3 9.88 -19.29 -22.27
CA GLY A 3 10.48 -20.09 -23.35
C GLY A 3 11.57 -21.00 -22.78
N CYS A 4 11.39 -22.31 -22.91
CA CYS A 4 12.39 -23.30 -22.53
C CYS A 4 13.58 -23.25 -23.51
N ALA A 5 14.58 -22.41 -23.24
CA ALA A 5 15.87 -22.49 -23.92
C ALA A 5 16.65 -23.72 -23.40
N LEU A 6 17.22 -24.50 -24.32
CA LEU A 6 17.90 -25.78 -24.04
C LEU A 6 19.23 -25.65 -23.29
N LEU A 7 19.77 -24.45 -23.13
CA LEU A 7 20.99 -24.23 -22.35
C LEU A 7 21.11 -22.75 -21.93
N ARG A 8 20.79 -22.46 -20.67
CA ARG A 8 21.43 -21.46 -19.81
C ARG A 8 20.88 -21.66 -18.40
N GLU A 9 21.71 -22.22 -17.53
CA GLU A 9 21.44 -22.27 -16.09
C GLU A 9 21.53 -20.83 -15.54
N ASP A 10 20.46 -20.05 -15.68
CA ASP A 10 20.32 -18.79 -14.95
C ASP A 10 19.99 -19.14 -13.49
N LYS A 11 20.99 -19.67 -12.76
CA LYS A 11 20.90 -20.01 -11.32
C LYS A 11 20.50 -18.82 -10.45
N GLU A 12 20.69 -17.59 -10.95
CA GLU A 12 20.26 -16.35 -10.31
C GLU A 12 18.81 -15.96 -10.64
N ALA A 13 18.29 -16.33 -11.82
CA ALA A 13 16.92 -15.96 -12.24
C ALA A 13 15.82 -16.76 -11.50
N PHE A 14 16.19 -17.92 -10.94
CA PHE A 14 15.30 -18.79 -10.15
C PHE A 14 15.73 -18.93 -8.69
N ALA A 15 16.67 -18.10 -8.23
CA ALA A 15 17.04 -18.10 -6.82
C ALA A 15 15.82 -17.71 -5.98
N ILE A 16 15.37 -18.62 -5.10
CA ILE A 16 14.34 -18.31 -4.11
C ILE A 16 14.97 -17.34 -3.12
N VAL A 17 14.75 -16.05 -3.34
CA VAL A 17 15.17 -14.99 -2.42
C VAL A 17 14.27 -15.05 -1.20
N ARG A 18 14.87 -15.16 -0.02
CA ARG A 18 14.11 -15.10 1.23
C ARG A 18 13.71 -13.66 1.48
N VAL A 19 12.42 -13.43 1.56
CA VAL A 19 11.83 -12.14 1.94
C VAL A 19 11.64 -12.14 3.46
N SER A 20 11.87 -11.00 4.11
CA SER A 20 11.66 -10.88 5.56
C SER A 20 10.18 -10.95 5.89
N SER A 21 9.81 -11.44 7.08
CA SER A 21 8.40 -11.50 7.51
C SER A 21 7.75 -10.11 7.58
N ASP A 22 8.55 -9.08 7.83
CA ASP A 22 8.07 -7.70 7.93
C ASP A 22 7.80 -7.13 6.53
N GLU A 23 8.64 -7.43 5.54
CA GLU A 23 8.40 -7.03 4.15
C GLU A 23 7.18 -7.74 3.54
N VAL A 24 6.96 -9.02 3.87
CA VAL A 24 5.72 -9.73 3.47
C VAL A 24 4.50 -9.07 4.11
N ARG A 25 4.56 -8.72 5.40
CA ARG A 25 3.45 -8.06 6.11
C ARG A 25 3.14 -6.68 5.52
N ASP A 26 4.18 -5.89 5.24
CA ASP A 26 4.04 -4.57 4.63
C ASP A 26 3.40 -4.70 3.24
N LEU A 27 3.79 -5.71 2.46
CA LEU A 27 3.22 -6.01 1.15
C LEU A 27 1.76 -6.47 1.25
N ASP A 28 1.42 -7.35 2.19
CA ASP A 28 0.05 -7.80 2.42
C ASP A 28 -0.85 -6.61 2.81
N PHE A 29 -0.37 -5.74 3.70
CA PHE A 29 -1.07 -4.51 4.07
C PHE A 29 -1.33 -3.61 2.86
N ALA A 30 -0.30 -3.37 2.04
CA ALA A 30 -0.44 -2.54 0.85
C ALA A 30 -1.46 -3.14 -0.14
N ASN A 31 -1.39 -4.44 -0.40
CA ASN A 31 -2.33 -5.15 -1.27
C ASN A 31 -3.79 -5.05 -0.78
N ASP A 32 -4.01 -5.26 0.52
CA ASP A 32 -5.34 -5.18 1.11
C ASP A 32 -5.88 -3.74 1.07
N ALA A 33 -5.02 -2.75 1.34
CA ALA A 33 -5.37 -1.35 1.22
C ALA A 33 -5.81 -0.99 -0.21
N THR A 34 -5.05 -1.40 -1.24
CA THR A 34 -5.42 -1.16 -2.65
C THR A 34 -6.79 -1.73 -2.98
N ARG A 35 -7.07 -2.98 -2.57
CA ARG A 35 -8.36 -3.63 -2.84
C ARG A 35 -9.52 -2.93 -2.17
N VAL A 36 -9.35 -2.52 -0.91
CA VAL A 36 -10.39 -1.79 -0.17
C VAL A 36 -10.62 -0.42 -0.80
N LEU A 37 -9.56 0.32 -1.12
CA LEU A 37 -9.67 1.63 -1.77
C LEU A 37 -10.36 1.53 -3.13
N SER A 38 -9.98 0.56 -3.97
CA SER A 38 -10.63 0.32 -5.27
C SER A 38 -12.11 -0.03 -5.12
N SER A 39 -12.45 -0.89 -4.15
CA SER A 39 -13.85 -1.21 -3.84
C SER A 39 -14.64 0.02 -3.36
N MET A 40 -14.01 0.91 -2.58
CA MET A 40 -14.64 2.14 -2.12
C MET A 40 -14.80 3.16 -3.26
N ALA A 41 -13.81 3.30 -4.15
CA ALA A 41 -13.91 4.13 -5.34
C ALA A 41 -15.11 3.73 -6.21
N HIS A 42 -15.24 2.43 -6.50
CA HIS A 42 -16.40 1.90 -7.23
C HIS A 42 -17.73 2.22 -6.53
N LYS A 43 -17.80 2.10 -5.20
CA LYS A 43 -19.01 2.44 -4.42
C LYS A 43 -19.33 3.93 -4.44
N ILE A 44 -18.32 4.79 -4.51
CA ILE A 44 -18.50 6.26 -4.63
C ILE A 44 -19.10 6.58 -6.00
N GLU A 45 -18.55 6.01 -7.08
CA GLU A 45 -19.04 6.22 -8.46
C GLU A 45 -20.51 5.80 -8.64
N HIS A 46 -20.94 4.73 -7.96
CA HIS A 46 -22.30 4.21 -8.06
C HIS A 46 -23.26 4.78 -7.01
N GLY A 47 -22.80 5.69 -6.14
CA GLY A 47 -23.63 6.30 -5.10
C GLY A 47 -24.05 5.34 -3.96
N GLU A 48 -23.34 4.22 -3.77
CA GLU A 48 -23.62 3.19 -2.77
C GLU A 48 -22.92 3.43 -1.42
N LEU A 49 -22.48 4.67 -1.19
CA LEU A 49 -21.67 5.03 -0.04
C LEU A 49 -22.51 5.11 1.25
N THR A 50 -22.29 4.17 2.17
CA THR A 50 -22.93 4.16 3.50
C THR A 50 -22.08 4.91 4.52
N HIS A 51 -22.67 5.24 5.68
CA HIS A 51 -21.90 5.81 6.80
C HIS A 51 -20.81 4.85 7.30
N ALA A 52 -21.07 3.54 7.28
CA ALA A 52 -20.08 2.53 7.62
C ALA A 52 -18.89 2.52 6.64
N HIS A 53 -19.16 2.67 5.34
CA HIS A 53 -18.11 2.79 4.32
C HIS A 53 -17.22 4.01 4.56
N LYS A 54 -17.81 5.17 4.88
CA LYS A 54 -17.06 6.39 5.23
C LYS A 54 -16.16 6.18 6.43
N LYS A 55 -16.68 5.55 7.50
CA LYS A 55 -15.89 5.26 8.71
C LYS A 55 -14.72 4.32 8.42
N SER A 56 -14.97 3.27 7.62
CA SER A 56 -13.94 2.33 7.19
C SER A 56 -12.84 3.01 6.36
N LEU A 57 -13.22 3.91 5.45
CA LEU A 57 -12.27 4.64 4.61
C LEU A 57 -11.37 5.57 5.44
N VAL A 58 -11.95 6.31 6.39
CA VAL A 58 -11.17 7.17 7.30
C VAL A 58 -10.19 6.35 8.16
N SER A 59 -10.62 5.19 8.65
CA SER A 59 -9.75 4.27 9.41
C SER A 59 -8.56 3.82 8.56
N LEU A 60 -8.82 3.37 7.33
CA LEU A 60 -7.79 2.91 6.41
C LEU A 60 -6.80 4.03 6.03
N LEU A 61 -7.29 5.24 5.79
CA LEU A 61 -6.43 6.40 5.51
C LEU A 61 -5.52 6.71 6.70
N GLY A 62 -6.04 6.62 7.93
CA GLY A 62 -5.22 6.76 9.14
C GLY A 62 -4.15 5.68 9.25
N GLU A 63 -4.51 4.42 9.01
CA GLU A 63 -3.57 3.29 8.99
C GLU A 63 -2.47 3.48 7.94
N ILE A 64 -2.78 4.00 6.75
CA ILE A 64 -1.78 4.31 5.72
C ILE A 64 -0.80 5.40 6.18
N ILE A 65 -1.28 6.42 6.91
CA ILE A 65 -0.40 7.45 7.47
C ILE A 65 0.54 6.85 8.50
N PHE A 66 0.01 6.08 9.47
CA PHE A 66 0.82 5.37 10.47
C PHE A 66 1.83 4.41 9.84
N PHE A 67 1.41 3.69 8.81
CA PHE A 67 2.29 2.83 8.03
C PHE A 67 3.46 3.60 7.41
N LEU A 68 3.22 4.77 6.83
CA LEU A 68 4.25 5.60 6.21
C LEU A 68 5.27 6.14 7.21
N ILE A 69 4.81 6.61 8.37
CA ILE A 69 5.67 7.19 9.41
C ILE A 69 6.37 6.13 10.28
N ASP A 70 6.13 4.84 10.02
CA ASP A 70 6.72 3.74 10.79
C ASP A 70 6.48 3.81 12.30
N VAL A 71 5.27 4.23 12.65
CA VAL A 71 4.79 4.27 14.03
C VAL A 71 3.61 3.29 14.15
N PRO A 72 3.56 2.45 15.20
CA PRO A 72 2.38 1.62 15.43
C PRO A 72 1.14 2.49 15.55
N ASN A 73 0.02 2.05 14.98
CA ASN A 73 -1.25 2.77 15.07
C ASN A 73 -1.68 2.86 16.55
N THR A 74 -1.52 4.04 17.15
CA THR A 74 -1.88 4.32 18.55
C THR A 74 -3.32 4.77 18.72
N ALA A 75 -4.11 4.84 17.64
CA ALA A 75 -5.43 5.47 17.57
C ALA A 75 -5.44 6.98 17.91
N ASP A 76 -4.27 7.60 18.01
CA ASP A 76 -4.12 9.06 18.06
C ASP A 76 -4.42 9.66 16.69
N ASP A 77 -4.59 10.99 16.63
CA ASP A 77 -4.80 11.70 15.36
C ASP A 77 -3.54 11.59 14.48
N PRO A 78 -3.61 10.87 13.34
CA PRO A 78 -2.44 10.65 12.48
C PRO A 78 -1.88 11.95 11.91
N LEU A 79 -2.65 13.04 11.89
CA LEU A 79 -2.22 14.35 11.39
C LEU A 79 -1.40 15.16 12.40
N GLN A 80 -1.33 14.73 13.67
CA GLN A 80 -0.56 15.42 14.72
C GLN A 80 0.92 15.00 14.77
N TYR A 81 1.30 13.95 14.03
CA TYR A 81 2.67 13.48 14.01
C TYR A 81 3.55 14.41 13.15
N ASP A 82 4.54 15.03 13.78
CA ASP A 82 5.56 15.82 13.08
C ASP A 82 6.50 14.87 12.34
N VAL A 83 6.46 14.94 11.01
CA VAL A 83 7.28 14.10 10.13
C VAL A 83 8.67 14.74 10.05
N GLY A 84 9.54 14.36 10.98
CA GLY A 84 10.95 14.73 10.95
C GLY A 84 11.65 14.23 9.68
N SER A 85 12.84 14.76 9.38
CA SER A 85 13.55 14.53 8.10
C SER A 85 13.90 13.07 7.76
N ASP A 86 13.86 12.16 8.75
CA ASP A 86 14.14 10.73 8.59
C ASP A 86 12.88 9.88 8.31
N LEU A 87 11.70 10.52 8.32
CA LEU A 87 10.42 9.94 7.93
C LEU A 87 9.90 10.66 6.68
N PRO A 88 9.13 9.99 5.80
CA PRO A 88 8.63 8.61 5.87
C PRO A 88 9.64 7.54 5.42
N SER A 89 9.39 6.27 5.77
CA SER A 89 10.23 5.13 5.33
C SER A 89 10.29 5.02 3.80
N ARG A 90 11.50 5.13 3.23
CA ARG A 90 11.72 5.06 1.76
C ARG A 90 11.21 3.75 1.16
N ALA A 91 11.34 2.64 1.89
CA ALA A 91 10.86 1.33 1.45
C ALA A 91 9.32 1.30 1.37
N ARG A 92 8.63 1.81 2.39
CA ARG A 92 7.16 1.87 2.42
C ARG A 92 6.59 2.87 1.42
N GLN A 93 7.23 4.02 1.23
CA GLN A 93 6.88 4.96 0.16
C GLN A 93 7.03 4.34 -1.24
N LYS A 94 8.07 3.53 -1.45
CA LYS A 94 8.26 2.80 -2.71
C LYS A 94 7.16 1.75 -2.88
N LEU A 95 6.85 1.01 -1.83
CA LEU A 95 5.81 -0.01 -1.82
C LEU A 95 4.43 0.55 -2.16
N LEU A 96 4.00 1.66 -1.53
CA LEU A 96 2.70 2.28 -1.83
C LEU A 96 2.59 2.74 -3.30
N ARG A 97 3.71 3.17 -3.89
CA ARG A 97 3.78 3.50 -5.33
C ARG A 97 3.65 2.27 -6.21
N GLU A 98 4.39 1.21 -5.89
CA GLU A 98 4.39 -0.03 -6.68
C GLU A 98 3.07 -0.81 -6.59
N GLN A 99 2.31 -0.65 -5.51
CA GLN A 99 0.98 -1.25 -5.34
C GLN A 99 -0.16 -0.34 -5.82
N GLU A 100 0.15 0.76 -6.52
CA GLU A 100 -0.82 1.70 -7.11
C GLU A 100 -1.81 2.29 -6.09
N ILE A 101 -1.44 2.33 -4.81
CA ILE A 101 -2.29 2.88 -3.74
C ILE A 101 -2.54 4.37 -3.96
N ILE A 102 -1.51 5.09 -4.45
CA ILE A 102 -1.61 6.52 -4.75
C ILE A 102 -2.64 6.77 -5.86
N ASP A 103 -2.68 5.91 -6.87
CA ASP A 103 -3.64 6.06 -7.96
C ASP A 103 -5.06 5.90 -7.42
N GLN A 104 -5.31 4.96 -6.51
CA GLN A 104 -6.63 4.79 -5.88
C GLN A 104 -7.07 5.97 -4.99
N VAL A 105 -6.13 6.74 -4.45
CA VAL A 105 -6.42 7.91 -3.61
C VAL A 105 -6.55 9.20 -4.43
N GLY A 106 -5.99 9.25 -5.64
CA GLY A 106 -5.77 10.50 -6.37
C GLY A 106 -5.97 10.45 -7.88
N GLN A 107 -6.88 9.61 -8.41
CA GLN A 107 -7.08 9.45 -9.87
C GLN A 107 -7.37 10.74 -10.67
N ASP A 108 -7.58 11.91 -10.04
CA ASP A 108 -7.81 13.19 -10.74
C ASP A 108 -6.86 14.35 -10.37
N TYR A 109 -5.78 14.13 -9.60
CA TYR A 109 -4.85 15.22 -9.27
C TYR A 109 -3.58 15.16 -10.12
N ALA A 110 -3.71 15.50 -11.39
CA ALA A 110 -2.59 15.93 -12.22
C ALA A 110 -2.12 17.32 -11.75
N PHE A 111 -0.91 17.38 -11.19
CA PHE A 111 -0.10 18.59 -11.12
C PHE A 111 1.14 18.42 -12.00
#